data_AF-K2M7C1-F1
#
_entry.id   AF-K2M7C1-F1
#
_cell.length_a   1.000
_cell.length_b   1.000
_cell.length_c   1.000
_cell.angle_alpha   90.00
_cell.angle_beta   90.00
_cell.angle_gamma   90.00
#
_symmetry.space_group_name_H-M   'P 1'
#
loop_
_entity.id
_entity.type
_entity.pdbx_description
1 polymer ?
#
loop_
_entity_poly.entity_id
_entity_poly.type
_entity_poly.pdbx_seq_one_letter_code
_entity_poly.pdbx_strand_id
1 'polypeptide(L)'
;MLITLPVYVKEKDNEKGVLHLWLTDNTHIVDIGPVSGDDDAAASSLLYKSGNGNEDELIALYEKKKAGEETPSPAMFSVRLTAQLERVKEVLKTWKEVDERVSKLCTNSHAPEGASTNTPCSSNFNITDGLVGFLSGNFSETTWSDEYLGVNATVRDGTAAATKATKTSDGVAFRGAWAEWPVGAQGENQLYHFANYNFTLVATVSAEKVPEEFTPISLIGMKMNGDENPVLLDCRTTAEVS
;
A
#
# COMPACT_ATOMS: atom_id res chain seq x y z
N MET A 1 -2.71 7.27 13.97
CA MET A 1 -1.88 8.49 13.99
C MET A 1 -2.15 9.29 12.73
N LEU A 2 -2.26 10.62 12.85
CA LEU A 2 -2.39 11.53 11.71
C LEU A 2 -1.10 12.34 11.58
N ILE A 3 -0.60 12.50 10.37
CA ILE A 3 0.62 13.25 10.08
C ILE A 3 0.35 14.15 8.88
N THR A 4 0.89 15.36 8.89
CA THR A 4 1.00 16.20 7.70
C THR A 4 2.44 16.23 7.22
N LEU A 5 2.67 15.89 5.96
CA LEU A 5 3.98 15.96 5.32
C LEU A 5 3.86 16.68 3.96
N PRO A 6 4.83 17.53 3.59
CA PRO A 6 4.87 18.10 2.25
C PRO A 6 5.18 17.00 1.24
N VAL A 7 4.42 16.97 0.16
CA VAL A 7 4.69 16.20 -1.05
C VAL A 7 5.19 17.18 -2.09
N TYR A 8 6.41 16.99 -2.56
CA TYR A 8 7.06 17.91 -3.47
C TYR A 8 6.73 17.57 -4.92
N VAL A 9 6.12 18.54 -5.61
CA VAL A 9 5.89 18.44 -7.05
C VAL A 9 7.01 19.20 -7.76
N LYS A 10 7.74 18.49 -8.63
CA LYS A 10 8.77 19.10 -9.47
C LYS A 10 8.10 19.90 -10.59
N GLU A 11 7.88 21.19 -10.36
CA GLU A 11 7.61 22.15 -11.43
C GLU A 11 8.94 22.73 -11.95
N LYS A 12 8.97 23.07 -13.23
CA LYS A 12 10.17 23.18 -14.09
C LYS A 12 11.35 24.03 -13.57
N ASP A 13 11.22 24.84 -12.53
CA ASP A 13 12.32 25.61 -11.94
C ASP A 13 12.17 25.91 -10.43
N ASN A 14 11.15 25.37 -9.73
CA ASN A 14 10.97 25.53 -8.27
C ASN A 14 10.24 24.33 -7.68
N GLU A 15 10.79 23.75 -6.62
CA GLU A 15 10.17 22.65 -5.87
C GLU A 15 9.14 23.22 -4.89
N LYS A 16 7.88 22.80 -5.08
CA LYS A 16 6.75 23.28 -4.27
C LYS A 16 6.21 22.16 -3.41
N GLY A 17 6.17 22.38 -2.09
CA GLY A 17 5.67 21.41 -1.13
C GLY A 17 4.19 21.60 -0.91
N VAL A 18 3.37 20.66 -1.37
CA VAL A 18 1.94 20.62 -1.02
C VAL A 18 1.78 19.75 0.22
N LEU A 19 1.19 20.26 1.30
CA LEU A 19 0.96 19.45 2.50
C LEU A 19 -0.13 18.42 2.22
N HIS A 20 0.17 17.16 2.48
CA HIS A 20 -0.78 16.05 2.46
C HIS A 20 -1.06 15.55 3.88
N LEU A 21 -2.29 15.10 4.11
CA LEU A 21 -2.66 14.39 5.33
C LEU A 21 -2.45 12.89 5.13
N TRP A 22 -1.70 12.28 6.03
CA TRP A 22 -1.42 10.86 6.06
C TRP A 22 -2.04 10.23 7.30
N LEU A 23 -2.60 9.03 7.13
CA LEU A 23 -3.13 8.19 8.20
C LEU A 23 -2.28 6.94 8.34
N THR A 24 -1.94 6.58 9.58
CA THR A 24 -1.28 5.30 9.86
C THR A 24 -1.69 4.72 11.21
N ASP A 25 -1.84 3.41 11.30
CA ASP A 25 -1.98 2.64 12.55
C ASP A 25 -0.66 2.00 13.00
N ASN A 26 0.48 2.48 12.47
CA ASN A 26 1.83 1.93 12.63
C ASN A 26 2.15 0.71 11.74
N THR A 27 1.17 0.21 10.99
CA THR A 27 1.33 -0.89 10.03
C THR A 27 0.95 -0.42 8.63
N HIS A 28 -0.27 0.05 8.47
CA HIS A 28 -0.82 0.62 7.24
C HIS A 28 -0.50 2.11 7.15
N ILE A 29 -0.26 2.60 5.93
CA ILE A 29 -0.05 4.02 5.65
C ILE A 29 -0.88 4.38 4.43
N VAL A 30 -1.73 5.41 4.55
CA VAL A 30 -2.61 5.88 3.47
C VAL A 30 -2.52 7.39 3.34
N ASP A 31 -2.35 7.86 2.10
CA ASP A 31 -2.50 9.28 1.76
C ASP A 31 -3.99 9.63 1.71
N ILE A 32 -4.44 10.44 2.65
CA ILE A 32 -5.81 10.96 2.70
C ILE A 32 -5.99 12.09 1.70
N GLY A 33 -4.92 12.77 1.30
CA GLY A 33 -4.89 13.76 0.24
C GLY A 33 -4.43 15.15 0.70
N PRO A 34 -4.49 16.14 -0.20
CA PRO A 34 -3.94 17.46 0.02
C PRO A 34 -4.72 18.25 1.09
N VAL A 35 -3.97 19.07 1.84
CA VAL A 35 -4.41 19.94 2.94
C VAL A 35 -4.23 21.41 2.58
N SER A 36 -3.07 21.77 2.00
CA SER A 36 -2.75 23.16 1.64
C SER A 36 -3.25 23.57 0.24
N GLY A 37 -3.98 22.70 -0.46
CA GLY A 37 -4.39 22.95 -1.84
C GLY A 37 -3.16 23.13 -2.74
N ASP A 38 -3.07 24.27 -3.42
CA ASP A 38 -1.90 24.63 -4.22
C ASP A 38 -0.95 25.57 -3.45
N ASP A 39 -0.96 25.59 -2.13
CA ASP A 39 -0.06 26.46 -1.37
C ASP A 39 1.25 25.73 -1.04
N ASP A 40 2.37 26.43 -1.24
CA ASP A 40 3.70 25.99 -0.81
C ASP A 40 3.81 26.11 0.72
N ALA A 41 3.86 24.97 1.38
CA ALA A 41 3.80 24.86 2.83
C ALA A 41 4.71 23.73 3.33
N ALA A 42 5.49 24.00 4.38
CA ALA A 42 6.40 23.03 4.97
C ALA A 42 6.06 22.75 6.45
N ALA A 43 5.81 23.79 7.24
CA ALA A 43 5.38 23.65 8.64
C ALA A 43 3.86 23.63 8.79
N SER A 44 3.37 22.72 9.64
CA SER A 44 1.96 22.62 9.99
C SER A 44 1.76 22.06 11.39
N SER A 45 0.55 22.25 11.91
CA SER A 45 0.04 21.67 13.14
C SER A 45 -1.36 21.16 12.88
N LEU A 46 -1.64 19.93 13.33
CA LEU A 46 -2.97 19.34 13.30
C LEU A 46 -3.62 19.44 14.68
N LEU A 47 -4.89 19.81 14.70
CA LEU A 47 -5.73 19.75 15.89
C LEU A 47 -6.94 18.87 15.59
N TYR A 48 -7.05 17.76 16.33
CA TYR A 48 -8.27 16.97 16.38
C TYR A 48 -9.05 17.36 17.62
N LYS A 49 -10.29 17.80 17.43
CA LYS A 49 -11.21 18.12 18.51
C LYS A 49 -12.35 17.13 18.45
N SER A 50 -12.47 16.30 19.48
CA SER A 50 -13.65 15.46 19.64
C SER A 50 -14.78 16.28 20.26
N GLY A 51 -15.94 16.27 19.62
CA GLY A 51 -17.17 16.88 20.12
C GLY A 51 -18.10 15.86 20.75
N ASN A 52 -19.22 16.31 21.34
CA ASN A 52 -20.26 15.38 21.75
C ASN A 52 -21.00 14.86 20.50
N GLY A 53 -21.13 13.54 20.36
CA GLY A 53 -21.80 12.93 19.20
C GLY A 53 -20.91 12.90 17.95
N ASN A 54 -21.43 13.33 16.79
CA ASN A 54 -20.72 13.32 15.49
C ASN A 54 -20.03 14.67 15.17
N GLU A 55 -19.74 15.48 16.18
CA GLU A 55 -19.15 16.82 16.03
C GLU A 55 -17.61 16.83 16.06
N ASP A 56 -16.97 15.73 15.65
CA ASP A 56 -15.52 15.69 15.54
C ASP A 56 -15.05 16.68 14.46
N GLU A 57 -14.07 17.51 14.80
CA GLU A 57 -13.46 18.45 13.87
C GLU A 57 -11.95 18.17 13.76
N LEU A 58 -11.47 18.11 12.52
CA LEU A 58 -10.04 18.10 12.21
C LEU A 58 -9.68 19.46 11.59
N ILE A 59 -8.69 20.14 12.18
CA ILE A 59 -8.24 21.45 11.73
C ILE A 59 -6.74 21.36 11.47
N ALA A 60 -6.30 21.85 10.32
CA ALA A 60 -4.90 22.08 10.05
C ALA A 60 -4.60 23.58 10.13
N LEU A 61 -3.52 23.91 10.83
CA LEU A 61 -2.89 25.22 10.80
C LEU A 61 -1.56 25.06 10.07
N TYR A 62 -1.30 25.81 9.01
CA TYR A 62 -0.06 25.69 8.24
C TYR A 62 0.50 27.04 7.84
N GLU A 63 1.81 27.08 7.61
CA GLU A 63 2.49 28.25 7.06
C GLU A 63 2.33 28.26 5.54
N LYS A 64 1.98 29.41 4.98
CA LYS A 64 2.00 29.62 3.53
C LYS A 64 3.20 30.49 3.17
N LYS A 65 4.07 29.97 2.31
CA LYS A 65 5.14 30.76 1.72
C LYS A 65 4.57 31.68 0.63
N LYS A 66 4.97 32.95 0.64
CA LYS A 66 4.67 33.88 -0.46
C LYS A 66 5.71 33.69 -1.56
N ALA A 67 5.26 33.63 -2.81
CA ALA A 67 6.15 33.64 -3.96
C ALA A 67 6.78 35.04 -4.15
N GLY A 68 8.12 35.12 -4.15
CA GLY A 68 8.87 36.26 -4.69
C GLY A 68 9.29 37.39 -3.75
N GLU A 69 9.28 37.24 -2.41
CA GLU A 69 9.82 38.26 -1.48
C GLU A 69 11.10 37.79 -0.77
N GLU A 70 12.12 38.66 -0.72
CA GLU A 70 13.46 38.41 -0.14
C GLU A 70 13.46 38.11 1.37
N THR A 71 12.35 38.42 2.07
CA THR A 71 12.13 38.06 3.48
C THR A 71 10.68 37.62 3.67
N PRO A 72 10.36 36.32 3.55
CA PRO A 72 8.99 35.87 3.70
C PRO A 72 8.63 35.95 5.20
N SER A 73 7.71 36.82 5.57
CA SER A 73 6.95 36.61 6.81
C SER A 73 5.88 35.57 6.48
N PRO A 74 6.00 34.32 6.96
CA PRO A 74 5.01 33.28 6.64
C PRO A 74 3.67 33.70 7.21
N ALA A 75 2.62 33.68 6.40
CA ALA A 75 1.27 33.87 6.88
C ALA A 75 0.72 32.52 7.34
N MET A 76 0.07 32.49 8.51
CA MET A 76 -0.54 31.28 9.05
C MET A 76 -1.97 31.14 8.55
N PHE A 77 -2.30 29.99 7.98
CA PHE A 77 -3.62 29.67 7.45
C PHE A 77 -4.23 28.53 8.24
N SER A 78 -5.52 28.63 8.54
CA SER A 78 -6.30 27.56 9.15
C SER A 78 -7.33 27.02 8.17
N VAL A 79 -7.46 25.69 8.13
CA VAL A 79 -8.43 25.00 7.28
C VAL A 79 -9.12 23.90 8.08
N ARG A 80 -10.44 23.79 7.91
CA ARG A 80 -11.23 22.68 8.43
C ARG A 80 -11.17 21.54 7.43
N LEU A 81 -10.73 20.37 7.88
CA LEU A 81 -10.48 19.19 7.06
C LEU A 81 -11.67 18.22 7.14
N THR A 82 -12.88 18.72 6.90
CA THR A 82 -14.12 17.92 7.04
C THR A 82 -14.15 16.73 6.08
N ALA A 83 -13.83 16.94 4.80
CA ALA A 83 -13.82 15.87 3.80
C ALA A 83 -12.70 14.85 4.07
N GLN A 84 -11.51 15.31 4.48
CA GLN A 84 -10.41 14.42 4.83
C GLN A 84 -10.72 13.62 6.10
N LEU A 85 -11.39 14.21 7.09
CA LEU A 85 -11.83 13.49 8.29
C LEU A 85 -12.87 12.41 7.97
N GLU A 86 -13.79 12.68 7.05
CA GLU A 86 -14.75 11.68 6.57
C GLU A 86 -14.02 10.52 5.88
N ARG A 87 -13.06 10.83 4.99
CA ARG A 87 -12.20 9.82 4.35
C ARG A 87 -11.36 9.03 5.35
N VAL A 88 -10.85 9.65 6.41
CA VAL A 88 -10.16 8.93 7.51
C VAL A 88 -11.09 7.90 8.14
N LYS A 89 -12.35 8.26 8.42
CA LYS A 89 -13.34 7.34 9.00
C LYS A 89 -13.64 6.17 8.04
N GLU A 90 -13.72 6.43 6.74
CA GLU A 90 -13.90 5.41 5.70
C GLU A 90 -12.70 4.45 5.60
N VAL A 91 -11.47 4.97 5.62
CA VAL A 91 -10.25 4.16 5.59
C VAL A 91 -10.16 3.26 6.83
N LEU A 92 -10.40 3.82 8.02
CA LEU A 92 -10.42 3.04 9.27
C LEU A 92 -11.50 1.95 9.27
N LYS A 93 -12.66 2.21 8.64
CA LYS A 93 -13.71 1.20 8.47
C LYS A 93 -13.25 0.11 7.49
N THR A 94 -12.63 0.50 6.38
CA THR A 94 -12.11 -0.43 5.37
C THR A 94 -11.06 -1.38 5.98
N TRP A 95 -10.10 -0.85 6.75
CA TRP A 95 -9.10 -1.68 7.42
C TRP A 95 -9.73 -2.76 8.31
N LYS A 96 -10.75 -2.40 9.10
CA LYS A 96 -11.48 -3.37 9.93
C LYS A 96 -12.20 -4.43 9.10
N GLU A 97 -12.86 -4.05 8.00
CA GLU A 97 -13.53 -4.99 7.11
C GLU A 97 -12.55 -5.94 6.42
N VAL A 98 -11.35 -5.47 6.08
CA VAL A 98 -10.28 -6.32 5.53
C VAL A 98 -9.76 -7.27 6.60
N ASP A 99 -9.47 -6.78 7.81
CA ASP A 99 -9.03 -7.61 8.94
C ASP A 99 -10.02 -8.73 9.25
N GLU A 100 -11.32 -8.44 9.28
CA GLU A 100 -12.36 -9.43 9.48
C GLU A 100 -12.40 -10.50 8.37
N ARG A 101 -12.14 -10.10 7.12
CA ARG A 101 -12.09 -11.04 5.99
C ARG A 101 -10.85 -11.92 6.04
N VAL A 102 -9.69 -11.34 6.29
CA VAL A 102 -8.42 -12.08 6.42
C VAL A 102 -8.49 -13.06 7.60
N SER A 103 -9.04 -12.64 8.73
CA SER A 103 -9.23 -13.50 9.90
C SER A 103 -10.08 -14.73 9.60
N LYS A 104 -11.05 -14.63 8.68
CA LYS A 104 -11.91 -15.75 8.28
C LYS A 104 -11.20 -16.81 7.43
N LEU A 105 -10.08 -16.48 6.79
CA LEU A 105 -9.27 -17.46 6.07
C LEU A 105 -8.77 -18.56 7.01
N CYS A 106 -8.61 -18.24 8.29
CA CYS A 106 -8.18 -19.19 9.32
C CYS A 106 -9.31 -19.98 9.98
N THR A 107 -10.55 -19.49 9.97
CA THR A 107 -11.69 -20.25 10.53
C THR A 107 -12.09 -21.47 9.71
N ASN A 108 -11.67 -21.58 8.45
CA ASN A 108 -11.98 -22.72 7.59
C ASN A 108 -11.01 -23.91 7.74
N SER A 109 -9.92 -23.76 8.51
CA SER A 109 -9.05 -24.89 8.84
C SER A 109 -9.56 -25.56 10.12
N HIS A 110 -10.44 -26.55 10.00
CA HIS A 110 -10.63 -27.52 11.08
C HIS A 110 -9.30 -28.26 11.28
N ALA A 111 -8.54 -27.85 12.29
CA ALA A 111 -7.35 -28.58 12.68
C ALA A 111 -7.79 -29.97 13.19
N PRO A 112 -7.24 -31.07 12.68
CA PRO A 112 -7.51 -32.39 13.24
C PRO A 112 -7.07 -32.41 14.72
N GLU A 113 -7.83 -33.10 15.57
CA GLU A 113 -7.48 -33.28 17.00
C GLU A 113 -6.01 -33.70 17.14
N GLY A 114 -5.23 -32.88 17.86
CA GLY A 114 -3.79 -33.12 18.09
C GLY A 114 -2.82 -32.29 17.23
N ALA A 115 -3.31 -31.41 16.34
CA ALA A 115 -2.44 -30.47 15.62
C ALA A 115 -1.76 -29.45 16.56
N SER A 116 -0.53 -29.07 16.24
CA SER A 116 0.27 -28.08 17.00
C SER A 116 -0.51 -26.78 17.24
N THR A 117 -0.47 -26.26 18.47
CA THR A 117 -1.07 -24.97 18.86
C THR A 117 -0.39 -23.76 18.21
N ASN A 118 0.78 -23.96 17.60
CA ASN A 118 1.53 -22.95 16.86
C ASN A 118 1.23 -23.04 15.36
N THR A 119 -0.05 -23.04 15.00
CA THR A 119 -0.50 -22.92 13.61
C THR A 119 -0.96 -21.49 13.34
N PRO A 120 -0.78 -20.96 12.12
CA PRO A 120 -1.20 -19.60 11.75
C PRO A 120 -2.69 -19.31 11.94
N CYS A 121 -3.49 -20.33 12.23
CA CYS A 121 -4.93 -20.26 12.43
C CYS A 121 -5.36 -20.73 13.82
N SER A 122 -4.42 -20.76 14.77
CA SER A 122 -4.74 -21.05 16.17
C SER A 122 -5.39 -19.84 16.84
N SER A 123 -6.15 -20.08 17.91
CA SER A 123 -6.81 -19.02 18.69
C SER A 123 -5.85 -17.99 19.31
N ASN A 124 -4.55 -18.31 19.36
CA ASN A 124 -3.53 -17.49 19.99
C ASN A 124 -2.70 -16.70 18.97
N PHE A 125 -3.01 -16.83 17.67
CA PHE A 125 -2.30 -16.15 16.60
C PHE A 125 -3.25 -15.19 15.87
N ASN A 126 -2.92 -13.90 15.88
CA ASN A 126 -3.64 -12.93 15.07
C ASN A 126 -2.98 -12.83 13.70
N ILE A 127 -3.62 -13.37 12.67
CA ILE A 127 -3.08 -13.37 11.30
C ILE A 127 -2.97 -11.96 10.68
N THR A 128 -3.69 -10.98 11.21
CA THR A 128 -3.60 -9.59 10.74
C THR A 128 -2.52 -8.77 11.46
N ASP A 129 -1.90 -9.32 12.51
CA ASP A 129 -0.84 -8.62 13.24
C ASP A 129 0.41 -8.50 12.35
N GLY A 130 0.81 -7.25 12.08
CA GLY A 130 1.90 -6.93 11.16
C GLY A 130 1.60 -7.18 9.68
N LEU A 131 0.35 -7.45 9.30
CA LEU A 131 -0.06 -7.51 7.89
C LEU A 131 -0.15 -6.07 7.34
N VAL A 132 0.65 -5.74 6.32
CA VAL A 132 0.76 -4.36 5.81
C VAL A 132 -0.01 -4.11 4.50
N GLY A 133 -0.22 -5.16 3.71
CA GLY A 133 -0.91 -5.05 2.43
C GLY A 133 -1.50 -6.39 2.04
N PHE A 134 -2.59 -6.36 1.28
CA PHE A 134 -3.31 -7.55 0.88
C PHE A 134 -3.86 -7.40 -0.54
N LEU A 135 -3.32 -8.21 -1.46
CA LEU A 135 -3.76 -8.28 -2.85
C LEU A 135 -4.65 -9.52 -3.04
N SER A 136 -5.92 -9.30 -3.40
CA SER A 136 -6.89 -10.38 -3.61
C SER A 136 -7.78 -10.09 -4.83
N GLY A 137 -9.11 -10.19 -4.74
CA GLY A 137 -10.01 -10.06 -5.90
C GLY A 137 -10.15 -8.64 -6.46
N ASN A 138 -9.57 -7.61 -5.85
CA ASN A 138 -9.74 -6.23 -6.30
C ASN A 138 -8.76 -5.86 -7.44
N PHE A 139 -9.10 -6.29 -8.66
CA PHE A 139 -8.33 -6.00 -9.88
C PHE A 139 -9.15 -5.25 -10.91
N SER A 140 -8.58 -4.19 -11.49
CA SER A 140 -9.18 -3.39 -12.57
C SER A 140 -8.11 -2.93 -13.55
N GLU A 141 -8.33 -3.18 -14.85
CA GLU A 141 -7.42 -2.83 -15.95
C GLU A 141 -6.00 -3.40 -15.77
N THR A 142 -5.06 -2.61 -15.28
CA THR A 142 -3.69 -3.02 -14.94
C THR A 142 -3.37 -2.82 -13.46
N THR A 143 -4.34 -2.41 -12.66
CA THR A 143 -4.16 -2.10 -11.24
C THR A 143 -4.72 -3.23 -10.40
N TRP A 144 -3.84 -3.88 -9.64
CA TRP A 144 -4.20 -4.81 -8.60
C TRP A 144 -4.15 -4.07 -7.27
N SER A 145 -5.34 -3.77 -6.75
CA SER A 145 -5.51 -2.86 -5.62
C SER A 145 -5.16 -3.54 -4.31
N ASP A 146 -4.40 -2.84 -3.47
CA ASP A 146 -4.22 -3.22 -2.08
C ASP A 146 -5.51 -2.96 -1.31
N GLU A 147 -6.05 -4.00 -0.69
CA GLU A 147 -7.33 -3.90 0.02
C GLU A 147 -7.23 -3.08 1.30
N TYR A 148 -6.02 -2.88 1.84
CA TYR A 148 -5.76 -1.89 2.91
C TYR A 148 -5.56 -0.46 2.39
N LEU A 149 -5.77 -0.23 1.09
CA LEU A 149 -5.67 1.08 0.42
C LEU A 149 -4.27 1.70 0.45
N GLY A 150 -3.24 0.90 0.75
CA GLY A 150 -1.85 1.32 0.75
C GLY A 150 -1.34 1.45 -0.68
N VAL A 151 -0.45 0.54 -1.07
CA VAL A 151 0.26 0.65 -2.35
C VAL A 151 -0.34 -0.36 -3.31
N ASN A 152 -0.79 0.06 -4.49
CA ASN A 152 -1.31 -0.88 -5.48
C ASN A 152 -0.16 -1.58 -6.24
N ALA A 153 -0.38 -2.82 -6.64
CA ALA A 153 0.49 -3.48 -7.61
C ALA A 153 0.05 -3.14 -9.04
N THR A 154 1.04 -3.03 -9.93
CA THR A 154 0.82 -2.76 -11.36
C THR A 154 1.13 -3.99 -12.18
N VAL A 155 0.16 -4.44 -12.98
CA VAL A 155 0.37 -5.50 -13.95
C VAL A 155 1.20 -4.94 -15.11
N ARG A 156 2.32 -5.61 -15.35
CA ARG A 156 3.20 -5.35 -16.48
C ARG A 156 3.07 -6.46 -17.50
N ASP A 157 3.40 -6.11 -18.72
CA ASP A 157 3.65 -7.10 -19.74
C ASP A 157 4.60 -6.55 -20.81
N GLY A 158 4.98 -7.41 -21.75
CA GLY A 158 5.84 -7.00 -22.86
C GLY A 158 5.14 -6.21 -23.98
N THR A 159 3.80 -6.23 -24.12
CA THR A 159 3.10 -5.67 -25.31
C THR A 159 1.58 -5.30 -25.19
N ALA A 160 0.80 -5.80 -24.24
CA ALA A 160 -0.66 -5.64 -24.03
C ALA A 160 -1.20 -6.12 -22.63
N ALA A 161 -0.77 -5.50 -21.51
CA ALA A 161 -0.96 -6.01 -20.13
C ALA A 161 -2.40 -6.30 -19.69
N ALA A 162 -3.35 -5.41 -20.00
CA ALA A 162 -4.75 -5.54 -19.57
C ALA A 162 -5.48 -6.74 -20.20
N THR A 163 -4.98 -7.29 -21.31
CA THR A 163 -5.58 -8.47 -21.98
C THR A 163 -5.01 -9.79 -21.49
N LYS A 164 -3.92 -9.73 -20.72
CA LYS A 164 -3.15 -10.90 -20.24
C LYS A 164 -3.28 -11.13 -18.74
N ALA A 165 -4.08 -10.31 -18.07
CA ALA A 165 -4.43 -10.47 -16.67
C ALA A 165 -5.95 -10.48 -16.53
N THR A 166 -6.48 -11.54 -15.92
CA THR A 166 -7.93 -11.69 -15.71
C THR A 166 -8.21 -11.79 -14.22
N LYS A 167 -9.13 -10.97 -13.74
CA LYS A 167 -9.63 -11.03 -12.35
C LYS A 167 -10.21 -12.42 -12.06
N THR A 168 -9.86 -12.99 -10.90
CA THR A 168 -10.51 -14.17 -10.32
C THR A 168 -11.25 -13.77 -9.05
N SER A 169 -11.79 -14.75 -8.29
CA SER A 169 -12.47 -14.46 -7.02
C SER A 169 -11.53 -13.83 -6.00
N ASP A 170 -10.32 -14.38 -5.88
CA ASP A 170 -9.36 -14.08 -4.80
C ASP A 170 -7.97 -13.74 -5.34
N GLY A 171 -7.88 -13.25 -6.58
CA GLY A 171 -6.62 -12.88 -7.19
C GLY A 171 -6.70 -12.55 -8.67
N VAL A 172 -5.59 -12.80 -9.37
CA VAL A 172 -5.43 -12.50 -10.80
C VAL A 172 -4.76 -13.69 -11.49
N ALA A 173 -5.31 -14.08 -12.64
CA ALA A 173 -4.70 -15.08 -13.53
C ALA A 173 -3.87 -14.38 -14.61
N PHE A 174 -2.59 -14.77 -14.73
CA PHE A 174 -1.65 -14.17 -15.66
C PHE A 174 -1.35 -15.08 -16.85
N ARG A 175 -1.24 -14.50 -18.05
CA ARG A 175 -0.86 -15.21 -19.29
C ARG A 175 0.19 -14.41 -20.06
N GLY A 176 1.46 -14.61 -19.72
CA GLY A 176 2.57 -13.82 -20.29
C GLY A 176 2.62 -12.38 -19.76
N ALA A 177 2.15 -12.18 -18.53
CA ALA A 177 2.17 -10.94 -17.76
C ALA A 177 2.60 -11.25 -16.32
N TRP A 178 2.95 -10.23 -15.56
CA TRP A 178 3.27 -10.33 -14.13
C TRP A 178 2.79 -9.06 -13.40
N ALA A 179 2.76 -9.10 -12.07
CA ALA A 179 2.47 -7.92 -11.26
C ALA A 179 3.74 -7.45 -10.53
N GLU A 180 3.93 -6.13 -10.49
CA GLU A 180 4.98 -5.47 -9.73
C GLU A 180 4.36 -4.69 -8.58
N TRP A 181 4.75 -5.00 -7.36
CA TRP A 181 4.32 -4.28 -6.16
C TRP A 181 5.48 -3.41 -5.67
N PRO A 182 5.42 -2.07 -5.84
CA PRO A 182 6.61 -1.25 -5.69
C PRO A 182 7.02 -1.08 -4.23
N VAL A 183 8.33 -1.10 -3.97
CA VAL A 183 8.95 -0.76 -2.67
C VAL A 183 9.75 0.54 -2.82
N GLY A 184 10.97 0.47 -3.35
CA GLY A 184 11.80 1.66 -3.59
C GLY A 184 11.32 2.52 -4.78
N ALA A 185 10.56 1.94 -5.69
CA ALA A 185 10.01 2.64 -6.86
C ALA A 185 8.86 3.60 -6.52
N GLN A 186 8.42 3.67 -5.25
CA GLN A 186 7.41 4.62 -4.78
C GLN A 186 7.92 6.08 -4.75
N GLY A 187 9.24 6.29 -4.87
CA GLY A 187 9.83 7.62 -4.95
C GLY A 187 10.23 8.15 -3.57
N GLU A 188 9.77 9.36 -3.26
CA GLU A 188 10.11 10.07 -2.01
C GLU A 188 9.41 9.43 -0.80
N ASN A 189 8.11 9.18 -0.90
CA ASN A 189 7.32 8.54 0.14
C ASN A 189 7.32 7.03 -0.07
N GLN A 190 8.26 6.32 0.55
CA GLN A 190 8.40 4.87 0.46
C GLN A 190 7.67 4.16 1.60
N LEU A 191 6.37 3.92 1.43
CA LEU A 191 5.51 3.33 2.47
C LEU A 191 6.01 1.94 2.87
N TYR A 192 6.60 1.19 1.94
CA TYR A 192 7.08 -0.17 2.18
C TYR A 192 8.59 -0.26 2.49
N HIS A 193 9.21 0.84 2.93
CA HIS A 193 10.64 0.86 3.25
C HIS A 193 11.05 -0.19 4.30
N PHE A 194 10.14 -0.64 5.16
CA PHE A 194 10.36 -1.72 6.13
C PHE A 194 10.83 -3.03 5.48
N ALA A 195 10.47 -3.29 4.21
CA ALA A 195 10.85 -4.50 3.49
C ALA A 195 12.37 -4.63 3.26
N ASN A 196 13.14 -3.54 3.43
CA ASN A 196 14.60 -3.59 3.43
C ASN A 196 15.19 -4.23 4.70
N TYR A 197 14.39 -4.38 5.76
CA TYR A 197 14.83 -4.89 7.06
C TYR A 197 14.28 -6.28 7.35
N ASN A 198 12.95 -6.41 7.38
CA ASN A 198 12.28 -7.67 7.66
C ASN A 198 10.88 -7.67 7.04
N PHE A 199 10.54 -8.72 6.32
CA PHE A 199 9.21 -8.90 5.74
C PHE A 199 8.91 -10.38 5.52
N THR A 200 7.63 -10.69 5.42
CA THR A 200 7.13 -11.98 4.94
C THR A 200 6.19 -11.70 3.78
N LEU A 201 6.41 -12.37 2.65
CA LEU A 201 5.51 -12.32 1.50
C LEU A 201 4.88 -13.70 1.30
N VAL A 202 3.55 -13.75 1.24
CA VAL A 202 2.78 -15.00 1.13
C VAL A 202 1.88 -14.91 -0.10
N ALA A 203 1.84 -15.98 -0.89
CA ALA A 203 0.93 -16.10 -2.02
C ALA A 203 0.52 -17.56 -2.24
N THR A 204 -0.72 -17.74 -2.70
CA THR A 204 -1.19 -19.01 -3.26
C THR A 204 -1.04 -18.94 -4.77
N VAL A 205 -0.25 -19.86 -5.33
CA VAL A 205 0.01 -19.91 -6.78
C VAL A 205 -0.52 -21.22 -7.34
N SER A 206 -1.25 -21.15 -8.45
CA SER A 206 -1.68 -22.31 -9.23
C SER A 206 -1.14 -22.21 -10.65
N ALA A 207 -0.57 -23.30 -11.16
CA ALA A 207 -0.09 -23.39 -12.53
C ALA A 207 -1.16 -24.12 -13.37
N GLU A 208 -1.72 -23.43 -14.37
CA GLU A 208 -2.70 -24.01 -15.30
C GLU A 208 -2.02 -24.97 -16.29
N LYS A 209 -0.73 -24.76 -16.58
CA LYS A 209 0.06 -25.56 -17.51
C LYS A 209 1.44 -25.83 -16.93
N VAL A 210 1.99 -26.99 -17.28
CA VAL A 210 3.39 -27.32 -17.03
C VAL A 210 4.26 -26.43 -17.92
N PRO A 211 5.38 -25.88 -17.42
CA PRO A 211 6.35 -25.17 -18.25
C PRO A 211 6.80 -26.05 -19.43
N GLU A 212 6.77 -25.51 -20.65
CA GLU A 212 7.22 -26.24 -21.85
C GLU A 212 8.74 -26.22 -22.00
N GLU A 213 9.40 -25.25 -21.36
CA GLU A 213 10.85 -25.07 -21.40
C GLU A 213 11.49 -25.41 -20.05
N PHE A 214 12.76 -25.84 -20.09
CA PHE A 214 13.57 -26.05 -18.89
C PHE A 214 14.01 -24.75 -18.21
N THR A 215 13.75 -23.59 -18.83
CA THR A 215 14.06 -22.30 -18.23
C THR A 215 13.17 -22.08 -17.01
N PRO A 216 13.74 -21.87 -15.81
CA PRO A 216 12.95 -21.63 -14.61
C PRO A 216 12.05 -20.40 -14.74
N ILE A 217 10.76 -20.57 -14.43
CA ILE A 217 9.76 -19.49 -14.41
C ILE A 217 9.65 -18.98 -12.97
N SER A 218 9.89 -17.68 -12.77
CA SER A 218 9.67 -17.00 -11.49
C SER A 218 8.18 -16.88 -11.18
N LEU A 219 7.79 -17.31 -9.98
CA LEU A 219 6.41 -17.26 -9.48
C LEU A 219 6.20 -16.08 -8.54
N ILE A 220 7.15 -15.86 -7.63
CA ILE A 220 7.14 -14.76 -6.66
C ILE A 220 8.56 -14.45 -6.24
N GLY A 221 8.87 -13.17 -6.05
CA GLY A 221 10.21 -12.77 -5.64
C GLY A 221 10.33 -11.29 -5.34
N MET A 222 11.52 -10.91 -4.88
CA MET A 222 11.90 -9.52 -4.64
C MET A 222 13.09 -9.15 -5.50
N LYS A 223 13.00 -7.99 -6.14
CA LYS A 223 14.01 -7.44 -7.03
C LYS A 223 14.51 -6.09 -6.47
N MET A 224 15.82 -5.95 -6.35
CA MET A 224 16.50 -4.70 -6.02
C MET A 224 16.77 -3.86 -7.28
N ASN A 225 17.06 -2.58 -7.11
CA ASN A 225 17.59 -1.77 -8.20
C ASN A 225 19.12 -1.94 -8.26
N GLY A 226 19.67 -2.41 -9.38
CA GLY A 226 21.12 -2.59 -9.58
C GLY A 226 21.50 -3.30 -10.89
N ASP A 227 22.76 -3.15 -11.31
CA ASP A 227 23.26 -3.57 -12.63
C ASP A 227 23.64 -5.06 -12.74
N GLU A 228 23.84 -5.77 -11.63
CA GLU A 228 24.21 -7.20 -11.61
C GLU A 228 23.23 -8.04 -10.80
N ASN A 229 22.47 -8.88 -11.50
CA ASN A 229 21.51 -9.88 -11.00
C ASN A 229 20.67 -9.43 -9.77
N PRO A 230 19.67 -8.55 -9.98
CA PRO A 230 18.97 -7.83 -8.91
C PRO A 230 18.02 -8.66 -8.04
N VAL A 231 17.96 -9.98 -8.19
CA VAL A 231 16.97 -10.82 -7.51
C VAL A 231 17.47 -11.21 -6.13
N LEU A 232 16.82 -10.69 -5.07
CA LEU A 232 17.19 -10.98 -3.68
C LEU A 232 16.57 -12.28 -3.16
N LEU A 233 15.36 -12.58 -3.61
CA LEU A 233 14.61 -13.79 -3.26
C LEU A 233 13.70 -14.16 -4.43
N ASP A 234 13.61 -15.43 -4.80
CA ASP A 234 12.76 -15.90 -5.90
C ASP A 234 12.37 -17.36 -5.73
N CYS A 235 11.08 -17.64 -5.89
CA CYS A 235 10.54 -18.99 -5.99
C CYS A 235 10.25 -19.29 -7.46
N ARG A 236 10.90 -20.34 -8.00
CA ARG A 236 10.77 -20.72 -9.42
C ARG A 236 10.22 -22.14 -9.59
N THR A 237 9.65 -22.40 -10.76
CA THR A 237 9.25 -23.75 -11.21
C THR A 237 9.86 -24.09 -12.57
N THR A 238 10.10 -25.36 -12.84
CA THR A 238 10.69 -25.90 -14.08
C THR A 238 9.98 -27.18 -14.49
N ALA A 239 10.06 -27.55 -15.78
CA ALA A 239 9.70 -28.90 -16.21
C ALA A 239 10.61 -29.95 -15.54
N GLU A 240 10.04 -31.07 -15.10
CA GLU A 240 10.81 -32.23 -14.62
C GLU A 240 11.41 -32.99 -15.82
N VAL A 241 12.66 -33.41 -15.69
CA VAL A 241 13.30 -34.31 -16.66
C VAL A 241 12.81 -35.73 -16.36
N SER A 242 12.07 -36.33 -17.30
CA SER A 242 11.67 -37.74 -17.28
C SER A 242 12.81 -38.67 -17.66
#